data_AF-A0A7Z8E1L4-F1
#
_entry.id   AF-A0A7Z8E1L4-F1
#
_cell.length_a   1.000
_cell.length_b   1.000
_cell.length_c   1.000
_cell.angle_alpha   90.00
_cell.angle_beta   90.00
_cell.angle_gamma   90.00
#
_symmetry.space_group_name_H-M   'P 1'
#
loop_
_entity.id
_entity.type
_entity.pdbx_description
1 polymer ?
#
loop_
_entity_poly.entity_id
_entity_poly.type
_entity_poly.pdbx_seq_one_letter_code
_entity_poly.pdbx_strand_id
1 'polypeptide(L)'
;GVIPPISKLTKDQAMYHFLSGFTSKLAGTERGVTEPQPSFSTCFGAPFLPLSPTKYADLLGNLIDIHDVDVYLVNTGWTGGKYGIGRRISLHYTREMVDQAISGKLKNTKYIKDDTFGLNIPVQID
;
A
#
# COMPACT_ATOMS: atom_id res chain seq x y z
N GLY A 1 8.34 10.23 -0.05
CA GLY A 1 8.49 8.96 -0.75
C GLY A 1 9.46 8.09 -0.01
N VAL A 2 9.00 7.51 1.11
CA VAL A 2 9.79 6.61 1.96
C VAL A 2 9.32 5.16 1.75
N ILE A 3 8.01 4.95 1.60
CA ILE A 3 7.44 3.63 1.33
C ILE A 3 8.02 3.06 0.01
N PRO A 4 8.49 1.81 0.00
CA PRO A 4 9.00 1.15 -1.20
C PRO A 4 7.95 1.10 -2.33
N PRO A 5 8.37 0.97 -3.61
CA PRO A 5 7.44 0.92 -4.73
C PRO A 5 6.36 -0.17 -4.61
N ILE A 6 6.77 -1.36 -4.19
CA ILE A 6 5.89 -2.47 -3.83
C ILE A 6 6.52 -3.27 -2.69
N SER A 7 5.70 -3.81 -1.80
CA SER A 7 6.16 -4.69 -0.74
C SER A 7 5.16 -5.80 -0.47
N LYS A 8 5.65 -7.03 -0.27
CA LYS A 8 4.83 -8.15 0.19
C LYS A 8 4.70 -8.09 1.71
N LEU A 9 3.46 -8.06 2.18
CA LEU A 9 3.16 -7.92 3.61
C LEU A 9 3.04 -9.30 4.26
N THR A 10 3.49 -9.40 5.51
CA THR A 10 2.96 -10.45 6.40
C THR A 10 1.50 -10.14 6.74
N LYS A 11 0.77 -11.12 7.27
CA LYS A 11 -0.62 -10.91 7.72
C LYS A 11 -0.71 -9.76 8.75
N ASP A 12 0.18 -9.73 9.73
CA ASP A 12 0.20 -8.68 10.75
C ASP A 12 0.47 -7.30 10.14
N GLN A 13 1.40 -7.21 9.19
CA GLN A 13 1.65 -5.98 8.44
C GLN A 13 0.43 -5.58 7.60
N ALA A 14 -0.26 -6.53 6.97
CA ALA A 14 -1.49 -6.26 6.23
C ALA A 14 -2.57 -5.67 7.15
N MET A 15 -2.77 -6.25 8.34
CA MET A 15 -3.75 -5.72 9.31
C MET A 15 -3.34 -4.32 9.80
N TYR A 16 -2.06 -4.13 10.12
CA TYR A 16 -1.52 -2.84 10.55
C TYR A 16 -1.72 -1.76 9.50
N HIS A 17 -1.34 -2.02 8.25
CA HIS A 17 -1.46 -1.05 7.16
C HIS A 17 -2.90 -0.80 6.76
N PHE A 18 -3.77 -1.80 6.83
CA PHE A 18 -5.20 -1.65 6.58
C PHE A 18 -5.86 -0.75 7.63
N LEU A 19 -5.61 -0.99 8.92
CA LEU A 19 -6.15 -0.16 10.01
C LEU A 19 -5.56 1.26 10.00
N SER A 20 -4.25 1.39 9.72
CA SER A 20 -3.59 2.69 9.61
C SER A 20 -4.14 3.48 8.43
N GLY A 21 -4.27 2.85 7.27
CA GLY A 21 -4.82 3.48 6.06
C GLY A 21 -4.02 4.70 5.61
N PHE A 22 -2.70 4.67 5.75
CA PHE A 22 -1.83 5.78 5.35
C PHE A 22 -1.88 5.99 3.84
N THR A 23 -2.29 7.18 3.41
CA THR A 23 -2.42 7.58 2.02
C THR A 23 -2.30 9.10 1.88
N SER A 24 -2.56 9.65 0.70
CA SER A 24 -2.67 11.09 0.49
C SER A 24 -4.07 11.47 0.06
N LYS A 25 -4.62 12.55 0.64
CA LYS A 25 -5.76 13.25 0.04
C LYS A 25 -5.26 13.98 -1.19
N LEU A 26 -5.86 13.68 -2.34
CA LEU A 26 -5.49 14.28 -3.63
C LEU A 26 -6.32 15.53 -3.88
N ALA A 27 -5.79 16.44 -4.70
CA ALA A 27 -6.51 17.65 -5.07
C ALA A 27 -7.87 17.30 -5.70
N GLY A 28 -8.94 17.96 -5.24
CA GLY A 28 -10.29 17.78 -5.76
C GLY A 28 -11.13 16.65 -5.14
N THR A 29 -10.60 15.84 -4.22
CA THR A 29 -11.42 14.81 -3.53
C THR A 29 -12.22 15.37 -2.35
N GLU A 30 -11.77 16.48 -1.75
CA GLU A 30 -12.45 17.18 -0.66
C GLU A 30 -12.34 18.71 -0.86
N ARG A 31 -13.34 19.47 -0.42
CA ARG A 31 -13.37 20.94 -0.56
C ARG A 31 -12.18 21.55 0.19
N GLY A 32 -11.30 22.24 -0.53
CA GLY A 32 -10.13 22.93 0.06
C GLY A 32 -8.79 22.20 -0.07
N VAL A 33 -8.76 20.98 -0.64
CA VAL A 33 -7.51 20.26 -0.92
C VAL A 33 -6.97 20.66 -2.30
N THR A 34 -5.88 21.43 -2.33
CA THR A 34 -5.20 21.89 -3.56
C THR A 34 -3.88 21.18 -3.83
N GLU A 35 -3.23 20.65 -2.79
CA GLU A 35 -1.98 19.90 -2.87
C GLU A 35 -2.12 18.55 -2.15
N PRO A 36 -1.32 17.52 -2.52
CA PRO A 36 -1.36 16.22 -1.84
C PRO A 36 -0.99 16.33 -0.37
N GLN A 37 -1.94 15.99 0.52
CA GLN A 37 -1.71 16.00 1.97
C GLN A 37 -1.66 14.57 2.52
N PRO A 38 -0.59 14.18 3.24
CA PRO A 38 -0.55 12.90 3.94
C PRO A 38 -1.73 12.79 4.91
N SER A 39 -2.40 11.64 4.92
CA SER A 39 -3.55 11.37 5.76
C SER A 39 -3.59 9.90 6.16
N PHE A 40 -4.11 9.64 7.36
CA PHE A 40 -4.50 8.31 7.78
C PHE A 40 -6.02 8.21 7.60
N SER A 41 -6.45 7.42 6.63
CA SER A 41 -7.86 7.12 6.37
C SER A 41 -8.07 5.65 6.66
N THR A 42 -8.47 5.33 7.89
CA THR A 42 -8.66 3.95 8.35
C THR A 42 -9.39 3.08 7.33
N CYS A 43 -8.86 1.87 7.10
CA CYS A 43 -9.32 0.92 6.07
C CYS A 43 -9.29 1.48 4.63
N PHE A 44 -8.51 2.54 4.39
CA PHE A 44 -8.45 3.31 3.14
C PHE A 44 -9.79 3.93 2.71
N GLY A 45 -10.76 4.06 3.62
CA GLY A 45 -12.13 4.44 3.29
C GLY A 45 -12.94 5.02 4.44
N ALA A 46 -12.29 5.60 5.45
CA ALA A 46 -12.92 6.05 6.69
C ALA A 46 -14.22 6.87 6.52
N PRO A 47 -14.36 7.79 5.53
CA PRO A 47 -15.61 8.53 5.32
C PRO A 47 -16.83 7.68 4.95
N PHE A 48 -16.64 6.41 4.57
CA PHE A 48 -17.68 5.52 4.06
C PHE A 48 -17.98 4.32 4.97
N LEU A 49 -17.29 4.19 6.11
CA LEU A 49 -17.42 3.03 6.99
C LEU A 49 -18.42 3.29 8.12
N PRO A 50 -19.60 2.63 8.11
CA PRO A 50 -20.59 2.78 9.17
C PRO A 50 -20.28 1.99 10.45
N LEU A 51 -19.43 0.97 10.39
CA LEU A 51 -19.08 0.13 11.55
C LEU A 51 -17.70 0.47 12.12
N SER A 52 -17.38 -0.09 13.28
CA SER A 52 -16.02 -0.04 13.84
C SER A 52 -15.00 -0.60 12.84
N PRO A 53 -13.85 0.07 12.61
CA PRO A 53 -12.75 -0.42 11.79
C PRO A 53 -12.32 -1.86 12.05
N THR A 54 -12.37 -2.28 13.33
CA THR A 54 -11.99 -3.63 13.75
C THR A 54 -12.85 -4.69 13.08
N LYS A 55 -14.15 -4.44 12.83
CA LYS A 55 -15.01 -5.37 12.12
C LYS A 55 -14.55 -5.64 10.68
N TYR A 56 -14.06 -4.61 10.00
CA TYR A 56 -13.54 -4.75 8.64
C TYR A 56 -12.16 -5.41 8.64
N ALA A 57 -11.31 -5.08 9.61
CA ALA A 57 -9.99 -5.71 9.74
C ALA A 57 -10.10 -7.20 10.07
N ASP A 58 -10.98 -7.59 11.00
CA ASP A 58 -11.26 -8.99 11.33
C ASP A 58 -11.76 -9.76 10.10
N LEU A 59 -12.68 -9.16 9.34
CA LEU A 59 -13.18 -9.77 8.10
C LEU A 59 -12.06 -9.97 7.08
N LEU A 60 -11.22 -8.95 6.85
CA LEU A 60 -10.09 -9.06 5.92
C LEU A 60 -9.09 -10.12 6.39
N GLY A 61 -8.75 -10.14 7.69
CA GLY A 61 -7.85 -11.13 8.27
C GLY A 61 -8.36 -12.56 8.10
N ASN A 62 -9.64 -12.78 8.33
CA ASN A 62 -10.28 -14.09 8.13
C ASN A 62 -10.26 -14.52 6.66
N LEU A 63 -10.55 -13.60 5.72
CA LEU A 63 -10.51 -13.90 4.30
C LEU A 63 -9.08 -14.20 3.82
N ILE A 64 -8.07 -13.54 4.38
CA ILE A 64 -6.67 -13.86 4.11
C ILE A 64 -6.34 -15.30 4.51
N ASP A 65 -6.77 -15.73 5.71
CA ASP A 65 -6.51 -17.09 6.19
C ASP A 65 -7.25 -18.16 5.36
N ILE A 66 -8.53 -17.92 5.05
CA ILE A 66 -9.38 -18.89 4.35
C ILE A 66 -8.90 -19.10 2.91
N HIS A 67 -8.42 -18.05 2.26
CA HIS A 67 -8.07 -18.07 0.84
C HIS A 67 -6.57 -18.15 0.57
N ASP A 68 -5.73 -18.10 1.60
CA ASP A 68 -4.26 -18.11 1.50
C ASP A 68 -3.75 -17.10 0.45
N VAL A 69 -4.19 -15.85 0.59
CA VAL A 69 -3.88 -14.79 -0.39
C VAL A 69 -2.66 -13.98 0.02
N ASP A 70 -1.85 -13.63 -0.97
CA ASP A 70 -0.74 -12.70 -0.81
C ASP A 70 -1.25 -11.25 -0.78
N VAL A 71 -0.78 -10.46 0.20
CA VAL A 71 -1.12 -9.04 0.32
C VAL A 71 0.09 -8.17 -0.03
N TYR A 72 -0.14 -7.15 -0.84
CA TYR A 72 0.90 -6.21 -1.27
C TYR A 72 0.54 -4.77 -0.91
N LEU A 73 1.53 -4.02 -0.43
CA LEU A 73 1.48 -2.55 -0.31
C LEU A 73 2.15 -1.93 -1.53
N VAL A 74 1.41 -1.11 -2.28
CA VAL A 74 1.92 -0.46 -3.50
C VAL A 74 1.96 1.05 -3.30
N ASN A 75 3.15 1.66 -3.45
CA ASN A 75 3.29 3.11 -3.44
C ASN A 75 2.98 3.67 -4.83
N THR A 76 1.89 4.43 -4.93
CA THR A 76 1.47 5.14 -6.16
C THR A 76 1.72 6.65 -6.09
N GLY A 77 2.41 7.08 -5.03
CA GLY A 77 2.82 8.45 -4.75
C GLY A 77 4.23 8.74 -5.25
N TRP A 78 5.09 9.24 -4.36
CA TRP A 78 6.42 9.75 -4.69
C TRP A 78 7.54 8.81 -4.24
N THR A 79 8.65 8.86 -4.97
CA THR A 79 9.93 8.21 -4.65
C THR A 79 11.10 9.20 -4.77
N GLY A 80 12.22 8.92 -4.11
CA GLY A 80 13.42 9.76 -4.13
C GLY A 80 13.28 11.11 -3.41
N GLY A 81 12.29 11.26 -2.53
CA GLY A 81 12.05 12.50 -1.79
C GLY A 81 10.58 12.75 -1.45
N LYS A 82 10.29 13.86 -0.78
CA LYS A 82 8.92 14.36 -0.54
C LYS A 82 8.34 15.04 -1.79
N TYR A 83 7.05 15.37 -1.77
CA TYR A 83 6.43 16.21 -2.80
C TYR A 83 7.25 17.49 -3.03
N GLY A 84 7.43 17.88 -4.29
CA GLY A 84 8.27 19.02 -4.70
C GLY A 84 9.78 18.74 -4.82
N ILE A 85 10.29 17.62 -4.30
CA ILE A 85 11.71 17.22 -4.40
C ILE A 85 11.83 15.86 -5.13
N GLY A 86 11.08 14.87 -4.66
CA GLY A 86 11.02 13.55 -5.29
C GLY A 86 10.18 13.58 -6.55
N ARG A 87 10.17 12.45 -7.26
CA ARG A 87 9.33 12.25 -8.45
C ARG A 87 8.19 11.28 -8.16
N ARG A 88 7.05 11.48 -8.83
CA ARG A 88 5.96 10.51 -8.77
C ARG A 88 6.39 9.20 -9.44
N ILE A 89 6.00 8.06 -8.88
CA ILE A 89 6.25 6.77 -9.51
C ILE A 89 5.50 6.72 -10.85
N SER A 90 6.20 6.32 -11.91
CA SER A 90 5.61 6.23 -13.25
C SER A 90 4.48 5.19 -13.24
N LEU A 91 3.36 5.55 -13.89
CA LEU A 91 2.23 4.63 -14.03
C LEU A 91 2.62 3.33 -14.74
N HIS A 92 3.59 3.40 -15.66
CA HIS A 92 4.12 2.20 -16.33
C HIS A 92 4.69 1.21 -15.32
N TYR A 93 5.57 1.66 -14.42
CA TYR A 93 6.13 0.80 -13.37
C TYR A 93 5.08 0.32 -12.37
N THR A 94 4.11 1.16 -12.00
CA THR A 94 3.01 0.72 -11.14
C THR A 94 2.21 -0.41 -11.76
N ARG A 95 1.90 -0.32 -13.06
CA ARG A 95 1.17 -1.38 -13.79
C ARG A 95 1.98 -2.66 -13.83
N GLU A 96 3.26 -2.59 -14.17
CA GLU A 96 4.16 -3.74 -14.21
C GLU A 96 4.27 -4.45 -12.84
N MET A 97 4.42 -3.70 -11.75
CA MET A 97 4.41 -4.26 -10.39
C MET A 97 3.09 -4.98 -10.06
N VAL A 98 1.95 -4.39 -10.45
CA VAL A 98 0.62 -4.99 -10.22
C VAL A 98 0.41 -6.23 -11.09
N ASP A 99 0.83 -6.20 -12.35
CA ASP A 99 0.73 -7.33 -13.28
C ASP A 99 1.55 -8.53 -12.77
N GLN A 100 2.72 -8.28 -12.19
CA GLN A 100 3.54 -9.33 -11.58
C GLN A 100 2.96 -9.87 -10.27
N ALA A 101 2.28 -9.02 -9.48
CA ALA A 101 1.57 -9.44 -8.29
C ALA A 101 0.39 -10.37 -8.65
N ILE A 102 -0.42 -9.97 -9.64
CA ILE A 102 -1.60 -10.71 -10.09
C ILE A 102 -1.23 -12.01 -10.79
N SER A 103 -0.20 -12.00 -11.66
CA SER A 103 0.28 -13.22 -12.34
C SER A 103 0.98 -14.21 -11.42
N GLY A 104 1.24 -13.83 -10.16
CA GLY A 104 1.92 -14.67 -9.18
C GLY A 104 3.44 -14.73 -9.32
N LYS A 105 4.04 -13.97 -10.26
CA LYS A 105 5.50 -13.89 -10.41
C LYS A 105 6.18 -13.43 -9.12
N LEU A 106 5.56 -12.51 -8.37
CA LEU A 106 6.10 -12.03 -7.10
C LEU A 106 6.06 -13.08 -5.98
N LYS A 107 5.34 -14.21 -6.12
CA LYS A 107 5.32 -15.25 -5.08
C LYS A 107 6.69 -15.91 -4.90
N ASN A 108 7.43 -16.08 -6.00
CA ASN A 108 8.66 -16.86 -6.04
C ASN A 108 9.93 -16.01 -6.19
N THR A 109 9.82 -14.68 -6.04
CA THR A 109 10.99 -13.79 -6.10
C THR A 109 11.72 -13.72 -4.76
N LYS A 110 12.97 -13.24 -4.78
CA LYS A 110 13.72 -12.97 -3.57
C LYS A 110 13.28 -11.62 -3.00
N TYR A 111 13.24 -11.55 -1.67
CA TYR A 111 12.87 -10.35 -0.95
C TYR A 111 14.02 -9.90 -0.04
N ILE A 112 14.16 -8.59 0.10
CA ILE A 112 14.97 -7.94 1.14
C ILE A 112 14.04 -7.19 2.08
N LYS A 113 14.44 -7.03 3.34
CA LYS A 113 13.68 -6.20 4.28
C LYS A 113 14.13 -4.76 4.18
N ASP A 114 13.19 -3.83 4.18
CA ASP A 114 13.50 -2.41 4.31
C ASP A 114 13.89 -2.06 5.76
N ASP A 115 14.85 -1.16 5.92
CA ASP A 115 15.41 -0.81 7.24
C ASP A 115 14.48 0.05 8.10
N THR A 116 13.47 0.71 7.50
CA THR A 116 12.61 1.67 8.19
C THR A 116 11.36 1.00 8.75
N PHE A 117 10.73 0.11 7.97
CA PHE A 117 9.44 -0.50 8.31
C PHE A 117 9.50 -2.03 8.36
N GLY A 118 10.60 -2.66 7.95
CA GLY A 118 10.73 -4.12 7.90
C GLY A 118 9.83 -4.79 6.86
N LEU A 119 9.41 -4.08 5.82
CA LEU A 119 8.62 -4.55 4.70
C LEU A 119 9.47 -5.41 3.76
N ASN A 120 8.86 -6.44 3.19
CA ASN A 120 9.55 -7.30 2.22
C ASN A 120 9.49 -6.66 0.83
N ILE A 121 10.60 -6.12 0.36
CA ILE A 121 10.75 -5.52 -0.98
C ILE A 121 11.29 -6.59 -1.93
N PRO A 122 10.67 -6.83 -3.10
CA PRO A 122 11.23 -7.73 -4.10
C PRO A 122 12.54 -7.16 -4.65
N VAL A 123 13.56 -8.02 -4.82
CA VAL A 123 14.87 -7.58 -5.34
C VAL A 123 14.83 -7.17 -6.82
N GLN A 124 13.80 -7.63 -7.54
CA GLN A 124 13.62 -7.39 -8.96
C GLN A 124 12.14 -7.42 -9.34
N ILE A 125 11.80 -6.57 -10.31
CA ILE A 125 10.57 -6.57 -11.10
C ILE A 125 11.04 -6.73 -12.55
N ASP A 126 10.51 -7.73 -13.25
CA ASP A 126 10.86 -8.02 -14.66
C ASP A 126 10.32 -7.01 -15.67
#